data_AF-A0AA95RLH3-F1
#
_entry.id   AF-A0AA95RLH3-F1
#
_cell.length_a   1.000
_cell.length_b   1.000
_cell.length_c   1.000
_cell.angle_alpha   90.00
_cell.angle_beta   90.00
_cell.angle_gamma   90.00
#
_symmetry.space_group_name_H-M   'P 1'
#
loop_
_entity.id
_entity.type
_entity.pdbx_description
1 polymer ?
#
loop_
_entity_poly.entity_id
_entity_poly.type
_entity_poly.pdbx_seq_one_letter_code
_entity_poly.pdbx_strand_id
1 'polypeptide(L)'
;MDNEITNRQLMELFLDTIQRCGTHLYNMDDETIEYEIFEEFDIGVVSFLHNDSLSKLYSAGLISYEVMQKGLELRQKVQDLQSSGLWNMEALKRRNEWKQVFILSDEIRTMLD
;
A
#
# COMPACT_ATOMS: atom_id res chain seq x y z
N MET A 1 -0.90 11.64 -27.93
CA MET A 1 -1.70 10.87 -26.96
C MET A 1 -1.11 11.23 -25.62
N ASP A 2 -1.82 12.03 -24.83
CA ASP A 2 -1.46 12.23 -23.43
C ASP A 2 -1.71 10.90 -22.71
N ASN A 3 -0.63 10.15 -22.45
CA ASN A 3 -0.65 8.97 -21.59
C ASN A 3 -0.64 9.38 -20.11
N GLU A 4 -1.39 10.43 -19.75
CA GLU A 4 -1.49 10.85 -18.36
C GLU A 4 -2.66 10.12 -17.69
N ILE A 5 -2.34 9.42 -16.60
CA ILE A 5 -3.34 8.80 -15.74
C ILE A 5 -4.24 9.89 -15.15
N THR A 6 -5.57 9.71 -15.26
CA THR A 6 -6.52 10.63 -14.65
C THR A 6 -6.54 10.47 -13.11
N ASN A 7 -6.97 11.50 -12.38
CA ASN A 7 -7.09 11.42 -10.93
C ASN A 7 -8.00 10.26 -10.46
N ARG A 8 -9.03 9.91 -11.24
CA ARG A 8 -9.91 8.77 -10.94
C ARG A 8 -9.19 7.44 -11.12
N GLN A 9 -8.48 7.25 -12.22
CA GLN A 9 -7.68 6.04 -12.43
C GLN A 9 -6.58 5.91 -11.37
N LEU A 10 -5.96 7.03 -10.97
CA LEU A 10 -5.00 7.02 -9.88
C LEU A 10 -5.64 6.60 -8.56
N MET A 11 -6.87 7.02 -8.29
CA MET A 11 -7.62 6.59 -7.10
C MET A 11 -7.94 5.11 -7.14
N GLU A 12 -8.35 4.57 -8.30
CA GLU A 12 -8.60 3.14 -8.47
C GLU A 12 -7.32 2.31 -8.21
N LEU A 13 -6.18 2.74 -8.74
CA LEU A 13 -4.89 2.07 -8.52
C LEU A 13 -4.40 2.19 -7.07
N PHE A 14 -4.63 3.34 -6.43
CA PHE A 14 -4.36 3.53 -5.02
C PHE A 14 -5.23 2.58 -4.16
N LEU A 15 -6.53 2.52 -4.43
CA LEU A 15 -7.45 1.62 -3.72
C LEU A 15 -7.07 0.15 -3.91
N ASP A 16 -6.79 -0.25 -5.15
CA ASP A 16 -6.34 -1.61 -5.48
C ASP A 16 -5.08 -1.96 -4.67
N THR A 17 -4.08 -1.07 -4.64
CA THR A 17 -2.85 -1.28 -3.86
C THR A 17 -3.14 -1.46 -2.37
N ILE A 18 -4.00 -0.61 -1.77
CA ILE A 18 -4.33 -0.71 -0.35
C ILE A 18 -5.08 -2.00 -0.05
N GLN A 19 -5.95 -2.47 -0.95
CA GLN A 19 -6.75 -3.68 -0.72
C GLN A 19 -5.93 -4.97 -0.72
N ARG A 20 -4.82 -5.01 -1.47
CA ARG A 20 -3.92 -6.18 -1.55
C ARG A 20 -3.14 -6.46 -0.27
N CYS A 21 -3.00 -5.47 0.60
CA CYS A 21 -2.23 -5.58 1.83
C CYS A 21 -3.11 -5.41 3.06
N GLY A 22 -2.94 -6.26 4.06
CA GLY A 22 -3.70 -6.17 5.30
C GLY A 22 -3.69 -7.46 6.11
N THR A 23 -4.34 -7.44 7.26
CA THR A 23 -4.35 -8.60 8.18
C THR A 23 -5.07 -9.82 7.61
N HIS A 24 -5.88 -9.65 6.57
CA HIS A 24 -6.53 -10.75 5.85
C HIS A 24 -5.53 -11.75 5.25
N LEU A 25 -4.31 -11.31 4.89
CA LEU A 25 -3.25 -12.14 4.32
C LEU A 25 -2.76 -13.24 5.27
N TYR A 26 -2.93 -13.10 6.59
CA TYR A 26 -2.56 -14.14 7.54
C TYR A 26 -3.35 -15.45 7.35
N ASN A 27 -4.47 -15.40 6.64
CA ASN A 27 -5.31 -16.57 6.36
C ASN A 27 -5.13 -17.11 4.93
N MET A 28 -4.23 -16.52 4.14
CA MET A 28 -3.96 -16.93 2.75
C MET A 28 -2.78 -17.90 2.69
N ASP A 29 -2.70 -18.66 1.61
CA ASP A 29 -1.57 -19.54 1.32
C ASP A 29 -0.35 -18.75 0.82
N ASP A 30 0.81 -19.40 0.88
CA ASP A 30 2.10 -18.77 0.58
C ASP A 30 2.18 -18.27 -0.88
N GLU A 31 1.61 -18.99 -1.85
CA GLU A 31 1.63 -18.59 -3.27
C GLU A 31 0.79 -17.33 -3.49
N THR A 32 -0.39 -17.28 -2.88
CA THR A 32 -1.24 -16.08 -2.91
C THR A 32 -0.55 -14.89 -2.25
N ILE A 33 0.09 -15.08 -1.09
CA ILE A 33 0.81 -14.00 -0.42
C ILE A 33 2.00 -13.52 -1.28
N GLU A 34 2.70 -14.44 -1.95
CA GLU A 34 3.78 -14.07 -2.86
C GLU A 34 3.31 -13.15 -3.98
N TYR A 35 2.25 -13.55 -4.66
CA TYR A 35 1.66 -12.74 -5.72
C TYR A 35 1.15 -11.39 -5.22
N GLU A 36 0.35 -11.38 -4.15
CA GLU A 36 -0.27 -10.14 -3.67
C GLU A 36 0.74 -9.15 -3.09
N ILE A 37 1.72 -9.63 -2.29
CA ILE A 37 2.64 -8.74 -1.56
C ILE A 37 3.93 -8.48 -2.32
N PHE A 38 4.57 -9.54 -2.81
CA PHE A 38 5.92 -9.47 -3.34
C PHE A 38 5.94 -9.17 -4.85
N GLU A 39 4.77 -9.14 -5.52
CA GLU A 39 4.63 -8.69 -6.90
C GLU A 39 3.72 -7.46 -7.00
N GLU A 40 2.40 -7.61 -6.77
CA GLU A 40 1.42 -6.56 -7.08
C GLU A 40 1.49 -5.36 -6.11
N PHE A 41 1.48 -5.62 -4.80
CA PHE A 41 1.58 -4.56 -3.79
C PHE A 41 2.90 -3.81 -3.87
N ASP A 42 4.01 -4.49 -4.14
CA ASP A 42 5.33 -3.87 -4.27
C ASP A 42 5.34 -2.79 -5.37
N ILE A 43 4.84 -3.14 -6.55
CA ILE A 43 4.69 -2.22 -7.68
C ILE A 43 3.76 -1.06 -7.30
N GLY A 44 2.64 -1.36 -6.65
CA GLY A 44 1.65 -0.39 -6.24
C GLY A 44 2.18 0.63 -5.24
N VAL A 45 2.93 0.19 -4.23
CA VAL A 45 3.53 1.06 -3.19
C VAL A 45 4.53 2.04 -3.81
N VAL A 46 5.38 1.56 -4.72
CA VAL A 46 6.36 2.41 -5.40
C VAL A 46 5.67 3.46 -6.28
N SER A 47 4.56 3.09 -6.93
CA SER A 47 3.92 3.91 -7.97
C SER A 47 2.83 4.85 -7.41
N PHE A 48 1.90 4.32 -6.63
CA PHE A 48 0.65 5.00 -6.29
C PHE A 48 0.65 5.61 -4.88
N LEU A 49 1.55 5.15 -4.00
CA LEU A 49 1.77 5.78 -2.69
C LEU A 49 2.92 6.80 -2.72
N HIS A 50 3.46 7.12 -3.90
CA HIS A 50 4.44 8.19 -4.05
C HIS A 50 3.85 9.55 -3.62
N ASN A 51 4.69 10.46 -3.15
CA ASN A 51 4.25 11.78 -2.66
C ASN A 51 3.46 12.55 -3.72
N ASP A 52 3.90 12.52 -4.97
CA ASP A 52 3.20 13.19 -6.07
C ASP A 52 1.82 12.59 -6.33
N SER A 53 1.71 11.26 -6.27
CA SER A 53 0.46 10.53 -6.46
C SER A 53 -0.55 10.87 -5.35
N LEU A 54 -0.12 10.79 -4.09
CA LEU A 54 -0.96 11.10 -2.94
C LEU A 54 -1.35 12.59 -2.89
N SER A 55 -0.41 13.48 -3.24
CA SER A 55 -0.68 14.93 -3.32
C SER A 55 -1.69 15.26 -4.43
N LYS A 56 -1.63 14.58 -5.58
CA LYS A 56 -2.63 14.71 -6.66
C LYS A 56 -4.01 14.27 -6.18
N LEU A 57 -4.13 13.12 -5.51
CA LEU A 57 -5.40 12.62 -4.99
C LEU A 57 -6.00 13.56 -3.93
N TYR A 58 -5.16 14.07 -3.02
CA TYR A 58 -5.60 15.03 -1.99
C TYR A 58 -6.07 16.35 -2.62
N SER A 59 -5.29 16.90 -3.56
CA SER A 59 -5.63 18.15 -4.25
C SER A 59 -6.91 18.03 -5.07
N ALA A 60 -7.21 16.84 -5.58
CA ALA A 60 -8.45 16.52 -6.27
C ALA A 60 -9.66 16.30 -5.34
N GLY A 61 -9.46 16.31 -4.02
CA GLY A 61 -10.50 16.04 -3.02
C GLY A 61 -10.95 14.58 -2.96
N LEU A 62 -10.14 13.64 -3.49
CA LEU A 62 -10.47 12.21 -3.54
C LEU A 62 -10.07 11.45 -2.28
N ILE A 63 -9.07 11.95 -1.55
CA ILE A 63 -8.66 11.44 -0.25
C ILE A 63 -8.54 12.58 0.76
N SER A 64 -8.72 12.27 2.04
CA SER A 64 -8.49 13.24 3.12
C SER A 64 -6.99 13.48 3.33
N TYR A 65 -6.64 14.57 4.03
CA TYR A 65 -5.26 14.82 4.44
C TYR A 65 -4.72 13.69 5.33
N GLU A 66 -5.57 13.12 6.18
CA GLU A 66 -5.19 12.01 7.06
C GLU A 66 -4.87 10.74 6.26
N VAL A 67 -5.67 10.39 5.26
CA VAL A 67 -5.39 9.27 4.35
C VAL A 67 -4.08 9.51 3.59
N MET A 68 -3.83 10.74 3.13
CA MET A 68 -2.58 11.12 2.47
C MET A 68 -1.37 10.88 3.38
N GLN A 69 -1.43 11.33 4.65
CA GLN A 69 -0.34 11.14 5.61
C GLN A 69 -0.11 9.65 5.93
N LYS A 70 -1.18 8.89 6.15
CA LYS A 70 -1.07 7.44 6.39
C LYS A 70 -0.53 6.68 5.17
N GLY A 71 -0.90 7.08 3.95
CA GLY A 71 -0.33 6.52 2.72
C GLY A 71 1.18 6.76 2.61
N LEU A 72 1.66 7.96 2.97
CA LEU A 72 3.09 8.27 3.03
C LEU A 72 3.80 7.45 4.10
N GLU A 73 3.20 7.31 5.28
CA GLU A 73 3.73 6.47 6.37
C GLU A 73 3.82 4.99 5.94
N LEU A 74 2.78 4.46 5.30
CA LEU A 74 2.75 3.09 4.81
C LEU A 74 3.88 2.84 3.82
N ARG A 75 4.05 3.74 2.85
CA ARG A 75 5.18 3.67 1.90
C ARG A 75 6.52 3.67 2.61
N GLN A 76 6.73 4.55 3.58
CA GLN A 76 7.99 4.60 4.32
C GLN A 76 8.26 3.30 5.06
N LYS A 77 7.26 2.73 5.76
CA LYS A 77 7.41 1.45 6.46
C LYS A 77 7.75 0.30 5.50
N VAL A 78 7.15 0.26 4.32
CA VAL A 78 7.47 -0.73 3.28
C VAL A 78 8.93 -0.57 2.81
N GLN A 79 9.38 0.66 2.55
CA GLN A 79 10.77 0.93 2.17
C GLN A 79 11.77 0.54 3.27
N ASP A 80 11.41 0.72 4.53
CA ASP A 80 12.22 0.28 5.66
C ASP A 80 12.31 -1.25 5.72
N LEU A 81 11.23 -1.99 5.42
CA LEU A 81 11.26 -3.46 5.32
C LEU A 81 12.16 -3.93 4.16
N GLN A 82 12.05 -3.29 3.00
CA GLN A 82 12.85 -3.59 1.81
C GLN A 82 14.35 -3.37 2.04
N SER A 83 14.72 -2.28 2.70
CA SER A 83 16.11 -1.93 2.98
C SER A 83 16.72 -2.66 4.19
N SER A 84 15.90 -3.20 5.09
CA SER A 84 16.37 -3.92 6.30
C SER A 84 16.53 -5.43 6.13
N GLY A 85 16.22 -5.98 4.94
CA GLY A 85 16.22 -7.42 4.70
C GLY A 85 15.03 -8.15 5.34
N LEU A 86 14.01 -7.42 5.79
CA LEU A 86 12.76 -7.98 6.32
C LEU A 86 11.69 -8.20 5.24
N TRP A 87 11.96 -7.81 3.99
CA TRP A 87 11.06 -8.02 2.86
C TRP A 87 11.13 -9.46 2.33
N ASN A 88 10.56 -10.41 3.08
CA ASN A 88 10.46 -11.82 2.70
C ASN A 88 9.35 -12.53 3.51
N MET A 89 8.93 -13.69 3.03
CA MET A 89 7.85 -14.50 3.61
C MET A 89 8.09 -14.90 5.09
N GLU A 90 9.31 -15.28 5.45
CA GLU A 90 9.64 -15.68 6.83
C GLU A 90 9.45 -14.52 7.81
N ALA A 91 9.89 -13.32 7.42
CA ALA A 91 9.71 -12.12 8.22
C ALA A 91 8.24 -11.70 8.29
N LEU A 92 7.50 -11.77 7.17
CA LEU A 92 6.07 -11.44 7.09
C LEU A 92 5.24 -12.16 8.16
N LYS A 93 5.54 -13.46 8.38
CA LYS A 93 4.81 -14.31 9.33
C LYS A 93 5.21 -14.09 10.80
N ARG A 94 6.38 -13.52 11.08
CA ARG A 94 6.99 -13.54 12.43
C ARG A 94 7.29 -12.17 13.02
N ARG A 95 7.36 -11.13 12.19
CA ARG A 95 7.90 -9.82 12.57
C ARG A 95 6.79 -8.80 12.82
N ASN A 96 6.94 -8.04 13.89
CA ASN A 96 5.98 -7.01 14.27
C ASN A 96 5.97 -5.83 13.29
N GLU A 97 7.08 -5.62 12.60
CA GLU A 97 7.24 -4.60 11.56
C GLU A 97 6.23 -4.82 10.41
N TRP A 98 6.03 -6.07 9.99
CA TRP A 98 4.99 -6.44 9.03
C TRP A 98 3.58 -6.26 9.57
N LYS A 99 3.36 -6.61 10.84
CA LYS A 99 2.07 -6.39 11.48
C LYS A 99 1.66 -4.90 11.46
N GLN A 100 2.62 -4.00 11.64
CA GLN A 100 2.36 -2.55 11.55
C GLN A 100 1.95 -2.13 10.13
N VAL A 101 2.61 -2.67 9.10
CA VAL A 101 2.24 -2.44 7.69
C VAL A 101 0.81 -2.91 7.43
N PHE A 102 0.46 -4.14 7.85
CA PHE A 102 -0.88 -4.69 7.66
C PHE A 102 -1.98 -3.90 8.36
N ILE A 103 -1.76 -3.54 9.62
CA ILE A 103 -2.72 -2.72 10.38
C ILE A 103 -2.91 -1.36 9.69
N LEU A 104 -1.82 -0.72 9.24
CA LEU A 104 -1.91 0.58 8.60
C LEU A 104 -2.66 0.51 7.26
N SER A 105 -2.46 -0.55 6.47
CA SER A 105 -3.25 -0.78 5.25
C SER A 105 -4.74 -0.97 5.57
N ASP A 106 -5.07 -1.76 6.59
CA ASP A 106 -6.46 -1.97 7.03
C ASP A 106 -7.11 -0.67 7.55
N GLU A 107 -6.36 0.16 8.29
CA GLU A 107 -6.81 1.48 8.74
C GLU A 107 -7.12 2.40 7.56
N ILE A 108 -6.20 2.51 6.58
CA ILE A 108 -6.40 3.33 5.39
C ILE A 108 -7.65 2.85 4.62
N ARG A 109 -7.81 1.53 4.44
CA ARG A 109 -8.98 0.94 3.77
C ARG A 109 -10.28 1.34 4.47
N THR A 110 -10.32 1.25 5.79
CA THR A 110 -11.51 1.58 6.60
C THR A 110 -11.89 3.07 6.49
N MET A 111 -10.92 3.95 6.22
CA MET A 111 -11.18 5.38 6.02
C MET A 111 -11.69 5.73 4.61
N LEU A 112 -11.64 4.78 3.68
CA LEU A 112 -12.04 4.94 2.28
C LEU A 112 -13.41 4.30 1.97
N ASP A 113 -13.91 3.47 2.88
CA ASP A 113 -15.27 2.89 2.87
C ASP A 113 -16.32 3.91 3.37
#